data_AF-A0A1T4UX24-F1
#
_entry.id   AF-A0A1T4UX24-F1
#
_cell.length_a   1.000
_cell.length_b   1.000
_cell.length_c   1.000
_cell.angle_alpha   90.00
_cell.angle_beta   90.00
_cell.angle_gamma   90.00
#
_symmetry.space_group_name_H-M   'P 1'
#
loop_
_entity.id
_entity.type
_entity.pdbx_description
1 polymer ?
#
loop_
_entity_poly.entity_id
_entity_poly.type
_entity_poly.pdbx_seq_one_letter_code
_entity_poly.pdbx_strand_id
1 'polypeptide(L)'
;MGKPFITREGFEQLHKELDYLWEVKRPEITQKVSWAASLGDRSENADYHYNKRLLGQIDRRIRYLRHCLNDLQVIEYNKQQEGRVFFGAYVEIESEEGDTLMQIHIVGSDEIFGRSNCISVDAPMAKALLGKSVDDEAVVQTPLGKKTWFVNKISYTKPDWFEDMPIVENSLASDDNEDVQIEEISEEDQKKIEQEYLKTLVH
;
A
#
# COMPACT_ATOMS: atom_id res chain seq x y z
N MET A 1 10.21 6.89 20.62
CA MET A 1 10.07 6.38 19.24
C MET A 1 11.14 7.05 18.40
N GLY A 2 11.91 6.29 17.62
CA GLY A 2 12.89 6.86 16.68
C GLY A 2 12.18 7.67 15.60
N LYS A 3 12.89 8.57 14.92
CA LYS A 3 12.33 9.31 13.79
C LYS A 3 11.95 8.33 12.67
N PRO A 4 10.77 8.46 12.05
CA PRO A 4 10.40 7.65 10.90
C PRO A 4 11.31 7.96 9.72
N PHE A 5 11.67 6.92 8.96
CA PHE A 5 12.54 7.02 7.80
C PHE A 5 11.73 6.96 6.52
N ILE A 6 12.19 7.71 5.52
CA ILE A 6 11.55 7.77 4.19
C ILE A 6 12.61 7.75 3.09
N THR A 7 12.28 7.14 1.95
CA THR A 7 13.12 7.29 0.75
C THR A 7 13.00 8.70 0.18
N ARG A 8 14.00 9.11 -0.60
CA ARG A 8 13.96 10.40 -1.31
C ARG A 8 12.76 10.50 -2.25
N GLU A 9 12.48 9.42 -2.97
CA GLU A 9 11.37 9.36 -3.92
C GLU A 9 10.01 9.46 -3.21
N GLY A 10 9.84 8.74 -2.10
CA GLY A 10 8.62 8.81 -1.29
C GLY A 10 8.40 10.19 -0.69
N PHE A 11 9.45 10.85 -0.20
CA PHE A 11 9.35 12.22 0.30
C PHE A 11 8.84 13.19 -0.77
N GLU A 12 9.38 13.10 -1.99
CA GLU A 12 8.94 13.93 -3.11
C GLU A 12 7.50 13.63 -3.54
N GLN A 13 7.08 12.36 -3.49
CA GLN A 13 5.69 11.97 -3.76
C GLN A 13 4.72 12.51 -2.71
N LEU A 14 5.06 12.41 -1.42
CA LEU A 14 4.27 12.97 -0.33
C LEU A 14 4.14 14.49 -0.44
N HIS A 15 5.21 15.17 -0.83
CA HIS A 15 5.19 16.62 -1.03
C HIS A 15 4.27 16.99 -2.21
N LYS A 16 4.39 16.29 -3.35
CA LYS A 16 3.50 16.48 -4.51
C LYS A 16 2.03 16.20 -4.16
N GLU A 17 1.76 15.17 -3.37
CA GLU A 17 0.41 14.88 -2.90
C GLU A 17 -0.12 16.03 -2.03
N LEU A 18 0.68 16.53 -1.09
CA LEU A 18 0.31 17.66 -0.24
C LEU A 18 -0.03 18.91 -1.08
N ASP A 19 0.83 19.23 -2.04
CA ASP A 19 0.65 20.39 -2.92
C ASP A 19 -0.63 20.24 -3.77
N TYR A 20 -0.84 19.07 -4.37
CA TYR A 20 -2.07 18.77 -5.12
C TYR A 20 -3.34 18.87 -4.26
N LEU A 21 -3.32 18.31 -3.05
CA LEU A 21 -4.46 18.37 -2.14
C LEU A 21 -4.76 19.81 -1.71
N TRP A 22 -3.73 20.61 -1.47
CA TRP A 22 -3.87 21.99 -1.00
C TRP A 22 -4.28 22.97 -2.11
N GLU A 23 -3.64 22.91 -3.26
CA GLU A 23 -3.79 23.89 -4.35
C GLU A 23 -4.93 23.56 -5.32
N VAL A 24 -5.21 22.28 -5.52
CA VAL A 24 -6.19 21.83 -6.52
C VAL A 24 -7.43 21.27 -5.86
N LYS A 25 -7.29 20.15 -5.14
CA LYS A 25 -8.44 19.36 -4.69
C LYS A 25 -9.26 20.08 -3.62
N ARG A 26 -8.61 20.68 -2.61
CA ARG A 26 -9.32 21.36 -1.52
C ARG A 26 -10.14 22.56 -2.01
N PRO A 27 -9.62 23.48 -2.86
CA PRO A 27 -10.42 24.54 -3.47
C PRO A 27 -11.58 24.02 -4.30
N GLU A 28 -11.36 22.99 -5.13
CA GLU A 28 -12.40 22.38 -5.96
C GLU A 28 -13.57 21.83 -5.12
N ILE A 29 -13.27 21.02 -4.10
CA ILE A 29 -14.31 20.45 -3.23
C ILE A 29 -15.00 21.56 -2.42
N THR A 30 -14.28 22.59 -2.00
CA THR A 30 -14.89 23.74 -1.31
C THR A 30 -15.92 24.45 -2.19
N GLN A 31 -15.62 24.64 -3.48
CA GLN A 31 -16.58 25.20 -4.44
C GLN A 31 -17.80 24.29 -4.61
N LYS A 32 -17.60 22.97 -4.72
CA LYS A 32 -18.69 21.99 -4.80
C LYS A 32 -19.59 22.01 -3.56
N VAL A 33 -19.01 22.08 -2.36
CA VAL A 33 -19.77 22.23 -1.10
C VAL A 33 -20.58 23.52 -1.10
N SER A 34 -19.97 24.64 -1.51
CA SER A 34 -20.65 25.95 -1.56
C SER A 34 -21.80 25.95 -2.58
N TRP A 35 -21.60 25.34 -3.75
CA TRP A 35 -22.63 25.21 -4.77
C TRP A 35 -23.78 24.33 -4.29
N ALA A 36 -23.49 23.14 -3.76
CA ALA A 36 -24.51 22.26 -3.19
C ALA A 36 -25.30 22.97 -2.06
N ALA A 37 -24.62 23.74 -1.21
CA ALA A 37 -25.25 24.52 -0.15
C ALA A 37 -26.16 25.66 -0.65
N SER A 38 -26.06 26.04 -1.93
CA SER A 38 -26.90 27.07 -2.56
C SER A 38 -28.16 26.52 -3.25
N LEU A 39 -28.22 25.21 -3.48
CA LEU A 39 -29.28 24.56 -4.26
C LEU A 39 -30.56 24.22 -3.49
N GLY A 40 -30.61 24.51 -2.19
CA GLY A 40 -31.81 24.26 -1.38
C GLY A 40 -31.50 23.94 0.07
N ASP A 41 -32.40 23.18 0.71
CA ASP A 41 -32.19 22.74 2.08
C ASP A 41 -30.97 21.79 2.18
N ARG A 42 -30.07 22.13 3.09
CA ARG A 42 -28.84 21.38 3.35
C ARG A 42 -29.10 20.06 4.05
N SER A 43 -30.22 19.93 4.74
CA SER A 43 -30.53 18.72 5.53
C SER A 43 -30.76 17.51 4.63
N GLU A 44 -31.38 17.70 3.46
CA GLU A 44 -31.73 16.64 2.51
C GLU A 44 -30.75 16.52 1.32
N ASN A 45 -29.84 17.48 1.14
CA ASN A 45 -28.93 17.50 -0.02
C ASN A 45 -27.78 16.48 0.13
N ALA A 46 -27.89 15.35 -0.57
CA ALA A 46 -26.88 14.28 -0.59
C ALA A 46 -25.50 14.76 -1.10
N ASP A 47 -25.45 15.60 -2.13
CA ASP A 47 -24.20 16.14 -2.67
C ASP A 47 -23.48 17.02 -1.65
N TYR A 48 -24.23 17.81 -0.87
CA TYR A 48 -23.65 18.62 0.19
C TYR A 48 -23.01 17.74 1.28
N HIS A 49 -23.70 16.69 1.75
CA HIS A 49 -23.17 15.78 2.76
C HIS A 49 -21.95 15.02 2.26
N TYR A 50 -21.99 14.50 1.04
CA TYR A 50 -20.87 13.79 0.41
C TYR A 50 -19.63 14.69 0.29
N ASN A 51 -19.78 15.87 -0.33
CA ASN A 51 -18.65 16.79 -0.55
C ASN A 51 -18.11 17.34 0.78
N LYS A 52 -18.97 17.55 1.79
CA LYS A 52 -18.53 17.95 3.14
C LYS A 52 -17.71 16.86 3.83
N ARG A 53 -18.13 15.59 3.72
CA ARG A 53 -17.35 14.46 4.23
C ARG A 53 -16.01 14.34 3.53
N LEU A 54 -16.00 14.47 2.20
CA LEU A 54 -14.78 14.43 1.39
C LEU A 54 -13.82 15.58 1.74
N LEU A 55 -14.33 16.80 1.95
CA LEU A 55 -13.53 17.93 2.40
C LEU A 55 -12.87 17.65 3.75
N GLY A 56 -13.60 17.05 4.70
CA GLY A 56 -13.06 16.64 5.99
C GLY A 56 -11.96 15.56 5.89
N GLN A 57 -12.10 14.61 4.96
CA GLN A 57 -11.06 13.61 4.66
C GLN A 57 -9.80 14.27 4.09
N ILE A 58 -9.96 15.21 3.15
CA ILE A 58 -8.85 15.98 2.56
C ILE A 58 -8.12 16.79 3.62
N ASP A 59 -8.84 17.54 4.46
CA ASP A 59 -8.24 18.35 5.52
C ASP A 59 -7.49 17.48 6.55
N ARG A 60 -8.03 16.29 6.87
CA ARG A 60 -7.34 15.31 7.73
C ARG A 60 -6.04 14.83 7.10
N ARG A 61 -6.07 14.47 5.81
CA ARG A 61 -4.88 14.03 5.06
C ARG A 61 -3.82 15.13 4.98
N ILE A 62 -4.21 16.36 4.67
CA ILE A 62 -3.28 17.52 4.64
C ILE A 62 -2.61 17.72 6.01
N ARG A 63 -3.38 17.67 7.10
CA ARG A 63 -2.82 17.81 8.46
C ARG A 63 -1.80 16.70 8.77
N TYR A 64 -2.14 15.46 8.41
CA TYR A 64 -1.25 14.31 8.56
C TYR A 64 0.05 14.51 7.77
N LEU A 65 -0.05 14.83 6.47
CA LEU A 65 1.11 15.03 5.59
C LEU A 65 2.02 16.14 6.09
N ARG A 66 1.47 17.28 6.52
CA ARG A 66 2.26 18.39 7.08
C ARG A 66 3.00 17.99 8.35
N HIS A 67 2.37 17.21 9.23
CA HIS A 67 3.03 16.73 10.44
C HIS A 67 4.13 15.73 10.09
N CYS A 68 3.80 14.75 9.26
CA CYS A 68 4.71 13.70 8.84
C CYS A 68 5.95 14.27 8.14
N LEU A 69 5.79 15.14 7.14
CA LEU A 69 6.90 15.76 6.41
C LEU A 69 7.87 16.58 7.29
N ASN A 70 7.41 17.11 8.42
CA ASN A 70 8.28 17.83 9.37
C ASN A 70 9.15 16.88 10.20
N ASP A 71 8.66 15.66 10.48
CA ASP A 71 9.30 14.71 11.39
C ASP A 71 10.11 13.62 10.67
N LEU A 72 9.81 13.37 9.39
CA LEU A 72 10.48 12.36 8.56
C LEU A 72 11.95 12.69 8.32
N GLN A 73 12.78 11.66 8.40
CA GLN A 73 14.18 11.73 8.00
C GLN A 73 14.39 10.99 6.68
N VAL A 74 14.85 11.72 5.67
CA VAL A 74 15.20 11.14 4.37
C VAL A 74 16.48 10.31 4.51
N ILE A 75 16.42 9.05 4.10
CA ILE A 75 17.59 8.17 3.96
C ILE A 75 17.90 8.00 2.48
N GLU A 76 19.13 8.31 2.10
CA GLU A 76 19.66 8.04 0.77
C GLU A 76 20.45 6.74 0.76
N TYR A 77 20.39 6.05 -0.37
CA TYR A 77 21.18 4.85 -0.61
C TYR A 77 22.68 5.13 -0.53
N ASN A 78 23.42 4.24 0.13
CA ASN A 78 24.88 4.25 0.14
C ASN A 78 25.42 2.96 -0.50
N LYS A 79 26.36 3.10 -1.44
CA LYS A 79 27.04 1.97 -2.10
C LYS A 79 27.66 0.94 -1.15
N GLN A 80 28.01 1.34 0.07
CA GLN A 80 28.51 0.41 1.09
C GLN A 80 27.47 -0.62 1.56
N GLN A 81 26.19 -0.39 1.28
CA GLN A 81 25.07 -1.29 1.60
C GLN A 81 24.81 -2.32 0.49
N GLU A 82 25.52 -2.21 -0.64
CA GLU A 82 25.35 -3.10 -1.78
C GLU A 82 25.61 -4.57 -1.40
N GLY A 83 24.76 -5.47 -1.89
CA GLY A 83 24.83 -6.91 -1.60
C GLY A 83 24.10 -7.34 -0.32
N ARG A 84 23.52 -6.42 0.45
CA ARG A 84 22.67 -6.73 1.60
C ARG A 84 21.32 -6.04 1.50
N VAL A 85 20.31 -6.59 2.16
CA VAL A 85 18.99 -5.99 2.25
C VAL A 85 18.98 -4.92 3.35
N PHE A 86 18.76 -3.67 2.96
CA PHE A 86 18.50 -2.56 3.88
C PHE A 86 17.30 -1.73 3.40
N PHE A 87 17.04 -0.62 4.09
CA PHE A 87 16.03 0.35 3.69
C PHE A 87 16.24 0.82 2.23
N GLY A 88 15.16 0.88 1.45
CA GLY A 88 15.17 1.25 0.04
C GLY A 88 15.58 0.12 -0.92
N ALA A 89 15.81 -1.10 -0.42
CA ALA A 89 16.14 -2.24 -1.28
C ALA A 89 14.90 -2.82 -1.98
N TYR A 90 15.05 -3.14 -3.25
CA TYR A 90 14.19 -4.07 -4.00
C TYR A 90 14.74 -5.48 -3.80
N VAL A 91 13.87 -6.40 -3.42
CA VAL A 91 14.24 -7.79 -3.12
C VAL A 91 13.28 -8.74 -3.82
N GLU A 92 13.83 -9.77 -4.45
CA GLU A 92 13.09 -10.92 -4.94
C GLU A 92 13.30 -12.07 -3.94
N ILE A 93 12.21 -12.60 -3.42
CA ILE A 93 12.21 -13.72 -2.46
C ILE A 93 11.41 -14.88 -2.99
N GLU A 94 11.80 -16.08 -2.59
CA GLU A 94 11.19 -17.34 -2.99
C GLU A 94 10.83 -18.18 -1.76
N SER A 95 9.71 -18.92 -1.81
CA SER A 95 9.34 -19.86 -0.75
C SER A 95 10.23 -21.10 -0.77
N GLU A 96 10.33 -21.81 0.36
CA GLU A 96 11.10 -23.07 0.45
C GLU A 96 10.64 -24.17 -0.53
N GLU A 97 9.36 -24.17 -0.89
CA GLU A 97 8.78 -25.10 -1.86
C GLU A 97 9.08 -24.71 -3.32
N GLY A 98 9.62 -23.50 -3.57
CA GLY A 98 9.88 -22.96 -4.91
C GLY A 98 8.63 -22.49 -5.67
N ASP A 99 7.46 -22.66 -5.07
CA ASP A 99 6.17 -22.41 -5.73
C ASP A 99 5.77 -20.94 -5.76
N THR A 100 6.41 -20.08 -4.94
CA THR A 100 6.01 -18.67 -4.79
C THR A 100 7.21 -17.75 -4.89
N LEU A 101 7.23 -16.93 -5.95
CA LEU A 101 8.13 -15.79 -6.13
C LEU A 101 7.41 -14.50 -5.74
N MET A 102 7.99 -13.75 -4.80
CA MET A 102 7.49 -12.44 -4.40
C MET A 102 8.55 -11.38 -4.61
N GLN A 103 8.11 -10.23 -5.10
CA GLN A 103 8.94 -9.06 -5.28
C GLN A 103 8.49 -8.00 -4.30
N ILE A 104 9.43 -7.46 -3.54
CA ILE A 104 9.14 -6.52 -2.48
C ILE A 104 10.08 -5.32 -2.54
N HIS A 105 9.57 -4.17 -2.13
CA HIS A 105 10.36 -2.96 -1.95
C HIS A 105 10.22 -2.49 -0.50
N ILE A 106 11.34 -2.38 0.21
CA ILE A 106 11.35 -2.02 1.63
C ILE A 106 11.39 -0.50 1.76
N VAL A 107 10.31 0.08 2.25
CA VAL A 107 10.10 1.53 2.36
C VAL A 107 9.65 1.94 3.75
N GLY A 108 9.53 3.24 3.99
CA GLY A 108 8.89 3.77 5.18
C GLY A 108 7.41 3.41 5.23
N SER A 109 6.84 3.35 6.44
CA SER A 109 5.40 3.14 6.65
C SER A 109 4.54 4.20 5.92
N ASP A 110 5.09 5.40 5.77
CA ASP A 110 4.49 6.53 5.08
C ASP A 110 4.60 6.49 3.56
N GLU A 111 5.11 5.42 2.93
CA GLU A 111 5.32 5.33 1.47
C GLU A 111 4.47 4.24 0.79
N ILE A 112 3.64 3.53 1.55
CA ILE A 112 2.93 2.32 1.09
C ILE A 112 1.61 2.69 0.40
N PHE A 113 1.61 3.67 -0.51
CA PHE A 113 0.39 4.10 -1.19
C PHE A 113 0.19 3.34 -2.50
N GLY A 114 -0.94 2.65 -2.63
CA GLY A 114 -1.41 2.14 -3.93
C GLY A 114 -0.59 1.00 -4.52
N ARG A 115 0.43 0.50 -3.82
CA ARG A 115 1.33 -0.57 -4.26
C ARG A 115 1.32 -1.72 -3.27
N SER A 116 0.96 -2.92 -3.71
CA SER A 116 0.88 -4.11 -2.85
C SER A 116 2.25 -4.74 -2.57
N ASN A 117 3.23 -4.47 -3.43
CA ASN A 117 4.60 -4.96 -3.34
C ASN A 117 5.54 -4.06 -2.51
N CYS A 118 5.05 -2.95 -1.95
CA CYS A 118 5.82 -2.10 -1.04
C CYS A 118 5.54 -2.51 0.41
N ILE A 119 6.58 -2.76 1.20
CA ILE A 119 6.44 -3.17 2.60
C ILE A 119 7.14 -2.18 3.53
N SER A 120 6.52 -1.93 4.69
CA SER A 120 7.16 -1.13 5.75
C SER A 120 8.39 -1.85 6.28
N VAL A 121 9.46 -1.10 6.56
CA VAL A 121 10.61 -1.57 7.35
C VAL A 121 10.21 -2.16 8.72
N ASP A 122 9.06 -1.77 9.27
CA ASP A 122 8.54 -2.29 10.53
C ASP A 122 7.84 -3.64 10.41
N ALA A 123 7.53 -4.08 9.19
CA ALA A 123 6.83 -5.33 8.94
C ALA A 123 7.69 -6.55 9.37
N PRO A 124 7.08 -7.64 9.88
CA PRO A 124 7.82 -8.86 10.25
C PRO A 124 8.67 -9.42 9.10
N MET A 125 8.15 -9.35 7.87
CA MET A 125 8.85 -9.75 6.65
C MET A 125 10.12 -8.91 6.42
N ALA A 126 10.00 -7.58 6.43
CA ALA A 126 11.15 -6.69 6.26
C ALA A 126 12.19 -6.93 7.36
N LYS A 127 11.76 -7.05 8.61
CA LYS A 127 12.65 -7.33 9.76
C LYS A 127 13.42 -8.63 9.63
N ALA A 128 12.81 -9.67 9.06
CA ALA A 128 13.49 -10.95 8.83
C ALA A 128 14.53 -10.88 7.71
N LEU A 129 14.30 -10.00 6.73
CA LEU A 129 15.18 -9.82 5.57
C LEU A 129 16.30 -8.81 5.82
N LEU A 130 16.13 -7.86 6.74
CA LEU A 130 17.16 -6.86 7.04
C LEU A 130 18.52 -7.50 7.37
N GLY A 131 19.56 -7.07 6.64
CA GLY A 131 20.94 -7.52 6.80
C GLY A 131 21.28 -8.84 6.09
N LYS A 132 20.30 -9.50 5.45
CA LYS A 132 20.51 -10.71 4.64
C LYS A 132 21.13 -10.39 3.29
N SER A 133 21.88 -11.34 2.75
CA SER A 133 22.52 -11.26 1.43
C SER A 133 21.78 -12.15 0.43
N VAL A 134 22.18 -12.09 -0.84
CA VAL A 134 21.72 -13.06 -1.85
C VAL A 134 22.09 -14.48 -1.40
N ASP A 135 21.21 -15.44 -1.64
CA ASP A 135 21.27 -16.84 -1.22
C ASP A 135 21.09 -17.11 0.28
N ASP A 136 20.80 -16.08 1.09
CA ASP A 136 20.48 -16.28 2.51
C ASP A 136 19.01 -16.68 2.72
N GLU A 137 18.76 -17.44 3.78
CA GLU A 137 17.42 -17.75 4.28
C GLU A 137 16.91 -16.72 5.31
N ALA A 138 15.62 -16.42 5.23
CA ALA A 138 14.88 -15.56 6.15
C ALA A 138 13.65 -16.30 6.69
N VAL A 139 13.59 -16.46 8.01
CA VAL A 139 12.47 -17.13 8.69
C VAL A 139 11.50 -16.08 9.21
N VAL A 140 10.30 -16.09 8.67
CA VAL A 140 9.23 -15.15 9.01
C VAL A 140 8.19 -15.86 9.87
N GLN A 141 7.85 -15.25 11.00
CA GLN A 141 6.76 -15.74 11.85
C GLN A 141 5.43 -15.21 11.31
N THR A 142 4.58 -16.11 10.85
CA THR A 142 3.20 -15.80 10.46
C THR A 142 2.23 -16.42 11.47
N PRO A 143 0.98 -15.93 11.58
CA PRO A 143 -0.04 -16.55 12.43
C PRO A 143 -0.29 -18.03 12.13
N LEU A 144 -0.05 -18.46 10.88
CA LEU A 144 -0.21 -19.83 10.40
C LEU A 144 1.04 -20.72 10.64
N GLY A 145 2.14 -20.15 11.16
CA GLY A 145 3.39 -20.87 11.41
C GLY A 145 4.63 -20.11 10.92
N LYS A 146 5.79 -20.75 11.08
CA LYS A 146 7.05 -20.23 10.52
C LYS A 146 7.10 -20.55 9.04
N LYS A 147 7.38 -19.54 8.20
CA LYS A 147 7.65 -19.71 6.78
C LYS A 147 9.10 -19.31 6.49
N THR A 148 9.80 -20.15 5.73
CA THR A 148 11.16 -19.88 5.27
C THR A 148 11.10 -19.28 3.86
N TRP A 149 11.89 -18.23 3.67
CA TRP A 149 12.04 -17.53 2.39
C TRP A 149 13.51 -17.43 2.03
N PHE A 150 13.83 -17.52 0.74
CA PHE A 150 15.19 -17.39 0.21
C PHE A 150 15.32 -16.09 -0.58
N VAL A 151 16.45 -15.40 -0.44
CA VAL A 151 16.72 -14.15 -1.14
C VAL A 151 17.41 -14.43 -2.47
N ASN A 152 16.73 -14.16 -3.59
CA ASN A 152 17.26 -14.46 -4.93
C ASN A 152 18.01 -13.27 -5.53
N LYS A 153 17.45 -12.05 -5.40
CA LYS A 153 18.03 -10.84 -5.99
C LYS A 153 17.83 -9.65 -5.08
N ILE A 154 18.82 -8.74 -5.08
CA ILE A 154 18.77 -7.46 -4.37
C ILE A 154 19.17 -6.37 -5.36
N SER A 155 18.41 -5.28 -5.42
CA SER A 155 18.74 -4.09 -6.19
C SER A 155 18.38 -2.83 -5.41
N TYR A 156 19.13 -1.75 -5.61
CA TYR A 156 18.86 -0.43 -5.01
C TYR A 156 18.40 0.62 -6.03
N THR A 157 18.44 0.27 -7.31
CA THR A 157 17.74 0.97 -8.39
C THR A 157 16.56 0.13 -8.79
N LYS A 158 15.42 0.76 -9.18
CA LYS A 158 14.25 0.03 -9.67
C LYS A 158 14.68 -0.93 -10.80
N PRO A 159 14.64 -2.25 -10.57
CA PRO A 159 15.13 -3.20 -11.55
C PRO A 159 14.02 -3.57 -12.53
N ASP A 160 14.41 -4.04 -13.72
CA ASP A 160 13.45 -4.44 -14.77
C ASP A 160 12.57 -5.63 -14.35
N TRP A 161 13.04 -6.42 -13.39
CA TRP A 161 12.26 -7.51 -12.83
C TRP A 161 11.22 -7.06 -11.82
N PHE A 162 11.25 -5.82 -11.30
CA PHE A 162 10.28 -5.33 -10.32
C PHE A 162 9.12 -4.61 -11.01
N GLU A 163 7.97 -5.26 -11.05
CA GLU A 163 6.74 -4.68 -11.58
C GLU A 163 5.91 -4.04 -10.46
N ASP A 164 5.50 -2.79 -10.63
CA ASP A 164 4.59 -2.13 -9.69
C ASP A 164 3.24 -2.84 -9.73
N MET A 165 2.94 -3.62 -8.68
CA MET A 165 1.62 -4.22 -8.55
C MET A 165 0.66 -3.19 -7.93
N PRO A 166 -0.37 -2.74 -8.67
CA PRO A 166 -1.40 -1.92 -8.05
C PRO A 166 -2.03 -2.73 -6.92
N ILE A 167 -2.48 -2.05 -5.87
CA ILE A 167 -3.40 -2.67 -4.92
C ILE A 167 -4.63 -3.06 -5.72
N VAL A 168 -4.75 -4.35 -6.06
CA VAL A 168 -6.02 -4.94 -6.43
C VAL A 168 -6.85 -4.80 -5.16
N GLU A 169 -7.91 -4.01 -5.19
CA GLU A 169 -8.93 -4.01 -4.14
C GLU A 169 -9.54 -5.42 -4.11
N ASN A 170 -8.84 -6.36 -3.49
CA ASN A 170 -9.42 -7.62 -3.10
C ASN A 170 -10.20 -7.32 -1.83
N SER A 171 -11.52 -7.34 -1.96
CA SER A 171 -12.49 -7.13 -0.89
C SER A 171 -12.22 -8.10 0.27
N LEU A 172 -11.42 -7.69 1.26
CA LEU A 172 -11.30 -8.33 2.57
C LEU A 172 -10.58 -7.39 3.54
N ALA A 173 -11.30 -6.33 3.89
CA ALA A 173 -11.22 -5.69 5.20
C ALA A 173 -12.63 -5.22 5.56
N SER A 174 -13.52 -6.20 5.74
CA SER A 174 -14.66 -6.06 6.62
C SER A 174 -14.13 -6.01 8.06
N ASP A 175 -14.15 -4.83 8.66
CA ASP A 175 -14.41 -4.70 10.09
C ASP A 175 -15.01 -3.32 10.35
N ASP A 176 -16.29 -3.21 10.01
CA ASP A 176 -17.28 -2.46 10.77
C ASP A 176 -18.65 -3.11 10.48
N ASN A 177 -19.30 -3.56 11.55
CA ASN A 177 -20.53 -4.35 11.58
C ASN A 177 -21.69 -3.77 10.74
N GLU A 178 -22.34 -4.64 9.97
CA GLU A 178 -23.81 -4.77 9.92
C GLU A 178 -24.15 -6.17 9.36
N ASP A 179 -25.04 -6.88 10.04
CA ASP A 179 -25.42 -8.28 9.79
C ASP A 179 -25.73 -8.57 8.32
N VAL A 180 -24.95 -9.45 7.68
CA VAL A 180 -25.32 -10.06 6.40
C VAL A 180 -25.29 -11.57 6.56
N GLN A 181 -26.49 -12.18 6.57
CA GLN A 181 -26.65 -13.62 6.44
C GLN A 181 -26.07 -14.07 5.10
N ILE A 182 -25.03 -14.89 5.14
CA ILE A 182 -24.45 -15.52 3.94
C ILE A 182 -25.31 -16.74 3.62
N GLU A 183 -26.09 -16.67 2.54
CA GLU A 183 -26.72 -17.84 1.93
C GLU A 183 -25.64 -18.71 1.28
N GLU A 184 -25.58 -20.00 1.64
CA GLU A 184 -24.68 -20.98 1.02
C GLU A 184 -25.01 -21.11 -0.47
N ILE A 185 -24.06 -20.72 -1.31
CA ILE A 185 -24.16 -20.84 -2.77
C ILE A 185 -24.02 -22.32 -3.15
N SER A 186 -24.96 -22.81 -3.97
CA SER A 186 -25.00 -24.18 -4.50
C SER A 186 -23.68 -24.60 -5.15
N GLU A 187 -23.30 -25.88 -5.01
CA GLU A 187 -22.11 -26.45 -5.66
C GLU A 187 -22.11 -26.26 -7.19
N GLU A 188 -23.29 -26.11 -7.82
CA GLU A 188 -23.41 -25.84 -9.26
C GLU A 188 -22.97 -24.42 -9.64
N ASP A 189 -23.21 -23.44 -8.77
CA ASP A 189 -22.82 -22.05 -8.98
C ASP A 189 -21.33 -21.84 -8.70
N GLN A 190 -20.77 -22.56 -7.71
CA GLN A 190 -19.31 -22.59 -7.50
C GLN A 190 -18.57 -23.13 -8.72
N LYS A 191 -19.06 -24.21 -9.34
CA LYS A 191 -18.46 -24.77 -10.57
C LYS A 191 -18.57 -23.84 -11.77
N LYS A 192 -19.63 -23.02 -11.86
CA LYS A 192 -19.76 -21.99 -12.91
C LYS A 192 -18.72 -20.89 -12.74
N ILE A 193 -18.53 -20.41 -11.52
CA ILE A 193 -17.55 -19.37 -11.21
C ILE A 193 -16.12 -19.89 -11.49
N GLU A 194 -15.82 -21.14 -11.12
CA GLU A 194 -14.51 -21.75 -11.39
C GLU A 194 -14.27 -21.96 -12.90
N GLN A 195 -15.28 -22.38 -13.66
CA GLN A 195 -15.17 -22.51 -15.13
C GLN A 195 -15.05 -21.17 -15.85
N GLU A 196 -15.67 -20.12 -15.34
CA GLU A 196 -15.57 -18.76 -15.89
C GLU A 196 -14.18 -18.16 -15.60
N TYR A 197 -13.64 -18.41 -14.41
CA TYR A 197 -12.27 -18.04 -14.01
C TYR A 197 -11.19 -18.80 -14.80
N LEU A 198 -11.41 -20.07 -15.14
CA LEU A 198 -10.48 -20.82 -15.99
C LEU A 198 -10.51 -20.35 -17.46
N LYS A 199 -11.62 -19.76 -17.93
CA LYS A 199 -11.72 -19.19 -19.28
C LYS A 199 -10.98 -17.87 -19.43
N THR A 200 -10.83 -17.08 -18.37
CA THR A 200 -10.06 -15.82 -18.40
C THR A 200 -8.55 -16.04 -18.35
N LEU A 201 -8.08 -17.27 -18.08
CA LEU A 201 -6.67 -17.62 -17.97
C LEU A 201 -6.03 -18.19 -19.26
N VAL A 202 -6.80 -18.37 -20.36
CA VAL A 202 -6.29 -18.99 -21.60
C VAL A 202 -6.45 -18.10 -22.86
N HIS A 203 -6.55 -16.78 -22.71
CA HIS A 203 -6.27 -15.84 -23.81
C HIS A 203 -5.60 -14.57 -23.32
#